data_AF-A0A958A7U2-F1
#
_entry.id   AF-A0A958A7U2-F1
#
_cell.length_a   1.000
_cell.length_b   1.000
_cell.length_c   1.000
_cell.angle_alpha   90.00
_cell.angle_beta   90.00
_cell.angle_gamma   90.00
#
_symmetry.space_group_name_H-M   'P 1'
#
loop_
_entity.id
_entity.type
_entity.pdbx_description
1 polymer ?
#
loop_
_entity_poly.entity_id
_entity_poly.type
_entity_poly.pdbx_seq_one_letter_code
_entity_poly.pdbx_strand_id
1 'polypeptide(L)'
;MAEEKNVYTVRFEPVGVEMEVEEGEIVLHAAFRQGIMLMHGCKEGQCSSCKSVLLEGDIDLLKYSTFALPDYERNEDYVLLCRSKAYSDLVVELLTYDDELLLGAMPIQELSAQITAIEALTHDIRRLEIEVEEPFNFRAGHYVDMTLPEFGVTRSYSMANPPSEQTKLEFIIKMYPDGAFSSLLRDTLKPGDPVIIKGPYGTCFRREHSEGAMILVGGGSGMAPLWSILNAHVEQGDHSRPVTFFYGARTASDLFYLDKIAEIAKQLPHFRFVPGLSHLGDNTDWDGERGFIHTVVDRFFKEEGLGAPQMEVYTCGPPPMIDALLPVLQLNRVSEERIHMDKFTTSPEALRNDR
;
A
#
# COMPACT_ATOMS: atom_id res chain seq x y z
N MET A 1 -3.63 21.04 32.26
CA MET A 1 -4.79 20.21 32.65
C MET A 1 -5.32 19.63 31.36
N ALA A 2 -5.13 18.33 31.11
CA ALA A 2 -5.75 17.71 29.94
C ALA A 2 -7.27 17.69 30.18
N GLU A 3 -8.06 18.19 29.23
CA GLU A 3 -9.51 17.99 29.25
C GLU A 3 -9.77 16.48 29.22
N GLU A 4 -10.55 15.98 30.19
CA GLU A 4 -11.14 14.64 30.10
C GLU A 4 -12.06 14.64 28.88
N LYS A 5 -11.59 14.05 27.79
CA LYS A 5 -12.44 13.81 26.63
C LYS A 5 -13.38 12.67 26.94
N ASN A 6 -14.64 12.80 26.52
CA ASN A 6 -15.57 11.68 26.57
C ASN A 6 -15.04 10.53 25.70
N VAL A 7 -15.33 9.31 26.11
CA VAL A 7 -15.00 8.09 25.37
C VAL A 7 -16.30 7.42 24.97
N TYR A 8 -16.41 7.04 23.71
CA TYR A 8 -17.57 6.38 23.12
C TYR A 8 -17.18 4.99 22.61
N THR A 9 -18.19 4.15 22.36
CA THR A 9 -18.02 2.82 21.77
C THR A 9 -18.38 2.84 20.30
N VAL A 10 -17.55 2.25 19.44
CA VAL A 10 -17.85 1.99 18.03
C VAL A 10 -17.98 0.49 17.83
N ARG A 11 -19.14 0.06 17.34
CA ARG A 11 -19.40 -1.33 16.97
C ARG A 11 -19.42 -1.48 15.46
N PHE A 12 -18.68 -2.47 14.95
CA PHE A 12 -18.64 -2.79 13.53
C PHE A 12 -19.51 -4.00 13.19
N GLU A 13 -20.48 -3.82 12.30
CA GLU A 13 -21.32 -4.88 11.75
C GLU A 13 -20.82 -5.26 10.34
N PRO A 14 -20.96 -6.53 9.90
CA PRO A 14 -21.53 -7.67 10.62
C PRO A 14 -20.54 -8.40 11.56
N VAL A 15 -19.32 -7.88 11.68
CA VAL A 15 -18.19 -8.59 12.33
C VAL A 15 -18.28 -8.63 13.87
N GLY A 16 -19.09 -7.76 14.48
CA GLY A 16 -19.30 -7.69 15.92
C GLY A 16 -18.10 -7.21 16.73
N VAL A 17 -17.09 -6.59 16.06
CA VAL A 17 -15.91 -6.02 16.73
C VAL A 17 -16.27 -4.67 17.32
N GLU A 18 -15.85 -4.44 18.57
CA GLU A 18 -16.06 -3.18 19.29
C GLU A 18 -14.72 -2.52 19.64
N MET A 19 -14.73 -1.20 19.70
CA MET A 19 -13.57 -0.39 20.07
C MET A 19 -13.96 0.91 20.75
N GLU A 20 -13.03 1.48 21.51
CA GLU A 20 -13.22 2.79 22.13
C GLU A 20 -12.76 3.93 21.20
N VAL A 21 -13.48 5.06 21.17
CA VAL A 21 -13.09 6.27 20.43
C VAL A 21 -13.20 7.49 21.33
N GLU A 22 -12.19 8.35 21.36
CA GLU A 22 -12.29 9.63 22.08
C GLU A 22 -13.20 10.60 21.32
N GLU A 23 -13.88 11.50 22.03
CA GLU A 23 -14.65 12.58 21.41
C GLU A 23 -13.78 13.41 20.45
N GLY A 24 -14.25 13.55 19.21
CA GLY A 24 -13.55 14.25 18.14
C GLY A 24 -12.36 13.48 17.53
N GLU A 25 -12.09 12.24 17.96
CA GLU A 25 -11.11 11.36 17.34
C GLU A 25 -11.65 10.76 16.04
N ILE A 26 -10.76 10.58 15.07
CA ILE A 26 -11.09 9.93 13.79
C ILE A 26 -11.27 8.43 14.02
N VAL A 27 -12.41 7.88 13.62
CA VAL A 27 -12.78 6.47 13.82
C VAL A 27 -11.67 5.51 13.33
N LEU A 28 -11.10 5.76 12.14
CA LEU A 28 -10.01 4.92 11.62
C LEU A 28 -8.75 4.97 12.51
N HIS A 29 -8.42 6.12 13.11
CA HIS A 29 -7.25 6.23 13.98
C HIS A 29 -7.48 5.51 15.31
N ALA A 30 -8.69 5.60 15.85
CA ALA A 30 -9.10 4.87 17.05
C ALA A 30 -8.98 3.35 16.86
N ALA A 31 -9.38 2.86 15.67
CA ALA A 31 -9.21 1.46 15.30
C ALA A 31 -7.75 1.04 15.29
N PHE A 32 -6.89 1.81 14.61
CA PHE A 32 -5.47 1.51 14.52
C PHE A 32 -4.76 1.48 15.88
N ARG A 33 -5.02 2.43 16.79
CA ARG A 33 -4.38 2.42 18.12
C ARG A 33 -4.79 1.21 18.99
N GLN A 34 -5.91 0.56 18.65
CA GLN A 34 -6.38 -0.66 19.30
C GLN A 34 -6.06 -1.93 18.50
N GLY A 35 -5.27 -1.81 17.43
CA GLY A 35 -4.87 -2.93 16.57
C GLY A 35 -5.95 -3.41 15.60
N ILE A 36 -7.09 -2.72 15.50
CA ILE A 36 -8.16 -3.07 14.58
C ILE A 36 -7.85 -2.49 13.21
N MET A 37 -7.54 -3.36 12.26
CA MET A 37 -7.19 -2.96 10.89
C MET A 37 -8.43 -2.93 10.00
N LEU A 38 -8.98 -1.73 9.84
CA LEU A 38 -10.10 -1.49 8.92
C LEU A 38 -9.60 -1.24 7.50
N MET A 39 -10.44 -1.55 6.50
CA MET A 39 -10.13 -1.29 5.10
C MET A 39 -9.86 0.21 4.87
N HIS A 40 -8.71 0.52 4.27
CA HIS A 40 -8.29 1.89 3.98
C HIS A 40 -7.23 1.92 2.87
N GLY A 41 -6.98 3.11 2.32
CA GLY A 41 -5.92 3.34 1.34
C GLY A 41 -5.22 4.66 1.63
N CYS A 42 -5.78 5.77 1.16
CA CYS A 42 -5.13 7.09 1.23
C CYS A 42 -5.15 7.78 2.61
N LYS A 43 -6.04 7.40 3.54
CA LYS A 43 -6.32 8.11 4.82
C LYS A 43 -6.69 9.61 4.71
N GLU A 44 -6.80 10.15 3.49
CA GLU A 44 -7.06 11.57 3.20
C GLU A 44 -8.42 11.83 2.53
N GLY A 45 -9.30 10.82 2.49
CA GLY A 45 -10.65 10.97 1.91
C GLY A 45 -10.68 11.10 0.39
N GLN A 46 -9.76 10.41 -0.31
CA GLN A 46 -9.60 10.46 -1.77
C GLN A 46 -9.96 9.13 -2.49
N CYS A 47 -9.83 7.97 -1.82
CA CYS A 47 -9.80 6.67 -2.50
C CYS A 47 -11.02 5.75 -2.27
N SER A 48 -12.00 6.17 -1.46
CA SER A 48 -13.20 5.38 -1.09
C SER A 48 -12.95 4.06 -0.31
N SER A 49 -11.71 3.64 -0.09
CA SER A 49 -11.42 2.31 0.50
C SER A 49 -11.93 2.11 1.92
N CYS A 50 -12.11 3.18 2.69
CA CYS A 50 -12.66 3.13 4.05
C CYS A 50 -14.14 3.52 4.10
N LYS A 51 -14.86 3.36 2.98
CA LYS A 51 -16.28 3.68 2.90
C LYS A 51 -17.08 2.64 3.68
N SER A 52 -18.02 3.12 4.47
CA SER A 52 -18.88 2.31 5.34
C SER A 52 -20.23 3.00 5.47
N VAL A 53 -21.21 2.34 6.08
CA VAL A 53 -22.52 2.95 6.35
C VAL A 53 -22.64 3.20 7.85
N LEU A 54 -23.06 4.39 8.23
CA LEU A 54 -23.37 4.72 9.62
C LEU A 54 -24.81 4.27 9.92
N LEU A 55 -24.96 3.31 10.82
CA LEU A 55 -26.27 2.79 11.22
C LEU A 55 -26.84 3.58 12.40
N GLU A 56 -26.00 3.92 13.38
CA GLU A 56 -26.38 4.68 14.56
C GLU A 56 -25.25 5.62 15.00
N GLY A 57 -25.63 6.75 15.60
CA GLY A 57 -24.70 7.71 16.21
C GLY A 57 -24.42 8.96 15.39
N ASP A 58 -23.61 9.85 15.96
CA ASP A 58 -23.29 11.18 15.43
C ASP A 58 -21.81 11.30 15.08
N ILE A 59 -21.54 11.75 13.86
CA ILE A 59 -20.17 12.03 13.38
C ILE A 59 -20.06 13.42 12.74
N ASP A 60 -18.84 13.96 12.74
CA ASP A 60 -18.46 15.07 11.85
C ASP A 60 -17.49 14.58 10.79
N LEU A 61 -17.75 14.91 9.52
CA LEU A 61 -16.89 14.52 8.40
C LEU A 61 -15.91 15.65 8.07
N LEU A 62 -14.61 15.37 8.26
CA LEU A 62 -13.55 16.25 7.76
C LEU A 62 -13.56 16.31 6.24
N LYS A 63 -12.95 17.36 5.67
CA LYS A 63 -12.86 17.55 4.21
C LYS A 63 -12.43 16.27 3.48
N TYR A 64 -13.18 15.91 2.44
CA TYR A 64 -12.97 14.77 1.55
C TYR A 64 -13.25 15.17 0.09
N SER A 65 -12.97 14.27 -0.85
CA SER A 65 -13.30 14.43 -2.27
C SER A 65 -14.69 13.87 -2.57
N THR A 66 -15.51 14.58 -3.35
CA THR A 66 -16.80 14.07 -3.85
C THR A 66 -16.65 12.87 -4.78
N PHE A 67 -15.43 12.60 -5.28
CA PHE A 67 -15.11 11.34 -5.94
C PHE A 67 -15.09 10.16 -4.94
N ALA A 68 -14.60 10.40 -3.72
CA ALA A 68 -14.48 9.37 -2.70
C ALA A 68 -15.83 9.06 -2.01
N LEU A 69 -16.63 10.11 -1.78
CA LEU A 69 -17.96 10.02 -1.21
C LEU A 69 -18.87 11.04 -1.91
N PRO A 70 -19.59 10.64 -2.98
CA PRO A 70 -20.56 11.48 -3.66
C PRO A 70 -21.71 11.90 -2.75
N ASP A 71 -22.32 13.06 -3.04
CA ASP A 71 -23.39 13.63 -2.21
C ASP A 71 -24.60 12.70 -2.05
N TYR A 72 -24.92 11.90 -3.07
CA TYR A 72 -26.04 10.95 -3.00
C TYR A 72 -25.77 9.81 -2.01
N GLU A 73 -24.53 9.31 -1.89
CA GLU A 73 -24.18 8.29 -0.91
C GLU A 73 -24.16 8.90 0.49
N ARG A 74 -23.62 10.11 0.63
CA ARG A 74 -23.60 10.84 1.90
C ARG A 74 -25.01 11.05 2.47
N ASN A 75 -25.99 11.29 1.60
CA ASN A 75 -27.39 11.46 1.99
C ASN A 75 -28.09 10.15 2.40
N GLU A 76 -27.44 9.00 2.13
CA GLU A 76 -27.88 7.65 2.51
C GLU A 76 -26.96 7.07 3.60
N ASP A 77 -26.44 7.95 4.46
CA ASP A 77 -25.61 7.63 5.64
C ASP A 77 -24.28 6.93 5.35
N TYR A 78 -23.78 6.99 4.12
CA TYR A 78 -22.42 6.53 3.82
C TYR A 78 -21.39 7.52 4.36
N VAL A 79 -20.31 6.97 4.92
CA VAL A 79 -19.24 7.70 5.59
C VAL A 79 -17.86 7.22 5.14
N LEU A 80 -16.84 8.04 5.36
CA LEU A 80 -15.44 7.65 5.18
C LEU A 80 -14.77 7.58 6.54
N LEU A 81 -14.46 6.39 7.05
CA LEU A 81 -13.92 6.21 8.41
C LEU A 81 -12.62 6.97 8.68
N CYS A 82 -11.81 7.23 7.64
CA CYS A 82 -10.61 8.08 7.77
C CYS A 82 -10.89 9.57 7.97
N ARG A 83 -12.14 10.01 7.74
CA ARG A 83 -12.59 11.41 7.85
C ARG A 83 -13.71 11.60 8.88
N SER A 84 -14.28 10.51 9.42
CA SER A 84 -15.34 10.55 10.43
C SER A 84 -14.77 10.77 11.82
N LYS A 85 -15.11 11.89 12.47
CA LYS A 85 -14.88 12.14 13.89
C LYS A 85 -16.10 11.74 14.71
N ALA A 86 -15.90 11.00 15.81
CA ALA A 86 -17.00 10.51 16.64
C ALA A 86 -17.42 11.51 17.73
N TYR A 87 -18.73 11.63 17.96
CA TYR A 87 -19.34 12.46 19.02
C TYR A 87 -20.42 11.74 19.85
N SER A 88 -20.63 10.45 19.59
CA SER A 88 -21.48 9.55 20.37
C SER A 88 -21.00 8.11 20.21
N ASP A 89 -21.67 7.16 20.87
CA ASP A 89 -21.57 5.74 20.49
C ASP A 89 -22.03 5.57 19.04
N LEU A 90 -21.32 4.72 18.28
CA LEU A 90 -21.55 4.50 16.86
C LEU A 90 -21.82 3.03 16.57
N VAL A 91 -22.72 2.77 15.63
CA VAL A 91 -22.84 1.47 14.96
C VAL A 91 -22.54 1.68 13.48
N VAL A 92 -21.53 0.97 12.95
CA VAL A 92 -21.03 1.13 11.58
C VAL A 92 -21.10 -0.20 10.85
N GLU A 93 -21.76 -0.23 9.70
CA GLU A 93 -21.72 -1.35 8.78
C GLU A 93 -20.49 -1.26 7.86
N LEU A 94 -19.61 -2.25 7.96
CA LEU A 94 -18.45 -2.39 7.09
C LEU A 94 -18.89 -3.00 5.75
N LEU A 95 -18.87 -2.19 4.70
CA LEU A 95 -19.14 -2.63 3.32
C LEU A 95 -18.06 -3.59 2.78
N THR A 96 -16.84 -3.46 3.31
CA THR A 96 -15.71 -4.30 2.95
C THR A 96 -14.90 -4.55 4.22
N TYR A 97 -14.76 -5.83 4.56
CA TYR A 97 -13.96 -6.28 5.68
C TYR A 97 -13.28 -7.59 5.30
N ASP A 98 -12.27 -7.93 6.06
CA ASP A 98 -11.48 -9.15 5.88
C ASP A 98 -11.19 -9.68 7.28
N ASP A 99 -11.63 -10.91 7.53
CA ASP A 99 -11.57 -11.52 8.86
C ASP A 99 -10.10 -11.71 9.32
N GLU A 100 -9.17 -11.98 8.40
CA GLU A 100 -7.74 -12.12 8.70
C GLU A 100 -7.09 -10.78 9.07
N LEU A 101 -7.61 -9.69 8.49
CA LEU A 101 -7.25 -8.32 8.84
C LEU A 101 -7.77 -7.90 10.20
N LEU A 102 -9.00 -8.28 10.55
CA LEU A 102 -9.64 -7.94 11.83
C LEU A 102 -9.08 -8.75 13.00
N LEU A 103 -8.81 -10.05 12.79
CA LEU A 103 -8.31 -10.96 13.82
C LEU A 103 -6.77 -10.98 13.92
N GLY A 104 -6.08 -10.59 12.85
CA GLY A 104 -4.61 -10.54 12.75
C GLY A 104 -3.99 -9.23 13.21
N ALA A 105 -4.58 -8.60 14.23
CA ALA A 105 -4.20 -7.30 14.77
C ALA A 105 -2.69 -7.19 15.04
N MET A 106 -2.00 -6.37 14.26
CA MET A 106 -0.67 -5.89 14.62
C MET A 106 -0.80 -4.50 15.23
N PRO A 107 -0.35 -4.30 16.48
CA PRO A 107 -0.45 -3.01 17.12
C PRO A 107 0.38 -1.98 16.35
N ILE A 108 -0.15 -0.77 16.26
CA ILE A 108 0.64 0.37 15.78
C ILE A 108 1.76 0.66 16.77
N GLN A 109 2.97 0.63 16.25
CA GLN A 109 4.22 1.01 16.87
C GLN A 109 4.61 2.41 16.37
N GLU A 110 5.15 3.23 17.26
CA GLU A 110 5.78 4.50 16.92
C GLU A 110 7.22 4.47 17.42
N LEU A 111 8.18 4.43 16.50
CA LEU A 111 9.59 4.25 16.82
C LEU A 111 10.42 5.40 16.25
N SER A 112 11.44 5.81 16.99
CA SER A 112 12.53 6.63 16.46
C SER A 112 13.51 5.75 15.68
N ALA A 113 14.00 6.26 14.56
CA ALA A 113 14.96 5.57 13.70
C ALA A 113 16.02 6.55 13.18
N GLN A 114 17.08 6.02 12.61
CA GLN A 114 18.11 6.82 11.93
C GLN A 114 18.29 6.34 10.50
N ILE A 115 18.49 7.28 9.57
CA ILE A 115 18.86 6.94 8.20
C ILE A 115 20.23 6.26 8.21
N THR A 116 20.36 5.10 7.57
CA THR A 116 21.65 4.40 7.43
C THR A 116 22.19 4.47 6.00
N ALA A 117 21.32 4.50 5.00
CA ALA A 117 21.73 4.59 3.60
C ALA A 117 20.70 5.31 2.72
N ILE A 118 21.19 6.03 1.71
CA ILE A 118 20.39 6.61 0.63
C ILE A 118 21.10 6.29 -0.69
N GLU A 119 20.45 5.54 -1.58
CA GLU A 119 21.05 5.07 -2.83
C GLU A 119 20.15 5.38 -4.02
N ALA A 120 20.75 5.76 -5.16
CA ALA A 120 20.01 5.93 -6.41
C ALA A 120 19.80 4.58 -7.10
N LEU A 121 18.53 4.21 -7.31
CA LEU A 121 18.17 3.02 -8.08
C LEU A 121 17.93 3.36 -9.55
N THR A 122 17.31 4.51 -9.81
CA THR A 122 17.13 5.09 -11.14
C THR A 122 17.29 6.61 -11.07
N HIS A 123 17.04 7.31 -12.18
CA HIS A 123 17.07 8.78 -12.22
C HIS A 123 16.09 9.41 -11.19
N ASP A 124 14.94 8.78 -10.93
CA ASP A 124 13.87 9.30 -10.08
C ASP A 124 13.38 8.31 -9.00
N ILE A 125 14.14 7.26 -8.70
CA ILE A 125 13.87 6.34 -7.58
C ILE A 125 15.08 6.29 -6.65
N ARG A 126 14.82 6.34 -5.34
CA ARG A 126 15.81 6.18 -4.28
C ARG A 126 15.47 4.99 -3.40
N ARG A 127 16.50 4.24 -3.01
CA ARG A 127 16.44 3.32 -1.86
C ARG A 127 16.80 4.13 -0.63
N LEU A 128 15.97 4.06 0.40
CA LEU A 128 16.23 4.62 1.72
C LEU A 128 16.27 3.47 2.71
N GLU A 129 17.33 3.36 3.50
CA GLU A 129 17.44 2.42 4.61
C GLU A 129 17.44 3.20 5.93
N ILE A 130 16.71 2.69 6.91
CA ILE A 130 16.71 3.21 8.28
C ILE A 130 16.95 2.06 9.27
N GLU A 131 17.49 2.39 10.43
CA GLU A 131 17.68 1.47 11.54
C GLU A 131 16.87 1.92 12.76
N VAL A 132 16.14 0.99 13.37
CA VAL A 132 15.39 1.15 14.62
C VAL A 132 16.06 0.35 15.73
N GLU A 133 16.01 0.86 16.96
CA GLU A 133 16.61 0.18 18.12
C GLU A 133 15.80 -1.04 18.57
N GLU A 134 14.47 -0.94 18.47
CA GLU A 134 13.54 -2.00 18.84
C GLU A 134 13.00 -2.73 17.60
N PRO A 135 12.78 -4.06 17.64
CA PRO A 135 12.20 -4.80 16.53
C PRO A 135 10.83 -4.25 16.12
N PHE A 136 10.69 -3.86 14.85
CA PHE A 136 9.45 -3.39 14.28
C PHE A 136 8.69 -4.56 13.62
N ASN A 137 7.52 -4.91 14.17
CA ASN A 137 6.71 -6.01 13.65
C ASN A 137 5.79 -5.53 12.53
N PHE A 138 5.80 -6.21 11.37
CA PHE A 138 4.94 -5.92 10.23
C PHE A 138 4.70 -7.16 9.36
N ARG A 139 3.80 -7.05 8.38
CA ARG A 139 3.53 -8.07 7.36
C ARG A 139 4.02 -7.57 6.01
N ALA A 140 4.52 -8.48 5.18
CA ALA A 140 5.11 -8.13 3.90
C ALA A 140 4.08 -7.44 3.00
N GLY A 141 4.34 -6.18 2.63
CA GLY A 141 3.40 -5.30 1.89
C GLY A 141 2.85 -4.13 2.71
N HIS A 142 3.03 -4.13 4.04
CA HIS A 142 2.65 -2.99 4.88
C HIS A 142 3.48 -1.73 4.60
N TYR A 143 2.96 -0.60 5.08
CA TYR A 143 3.62 0.70 5.04
C TYR A 143 3.67 1.39 6.40
N VAL A 144 4.48 2.43 6.51
CA VAL A 144 4.52 3.33 7.68
C VAL A 144 4.32 4.77 7.24
N ASP A 145 3.82 5.60 8.15
CA ASP A 145 3.98 7.04 8.05
C ASP A 145 5.38 7.38 8.59
N MET A 146 6.20 8.01 7.75
CA MET A 146 7.54 8.46 8.08
C MET A 146 7.54 9.98 8.23
N THR A 147 7.95 10.44 9.40
CA THR A 147 8.06 11.86 9.76
C THR A 147 9.52 12.27 9.85
N LEU A 148 9.86 13.36 9.18
CA LEU A 148 11.11 14.09 9.36
C LEU A 148 10.87 15.19 10.40
N PRO A 149 11.22 14.99 11.69
CA PRO A 149 10.78 15.87 12.78
C PRO A 149 11.30 17.29 12.64
N GLU A 150 12.52 17.47 12.14
CA GLU A 150 13.13 18.79 11.91
C GLU A 150 12.35 19.64 10.89
N PHE A 151 11.71 18.98 9.92
CA PHE A 151 11.03 19.64 8.81
C PHE A 151 9.50 19.62 8.92
N GLY A 152 8.94 18.86 9.88
CA GLY A 152 7.50 18.68 10.02
C GLY A 152 6.84 18.00 8.81
N VAL A 153 7.61 17.23 8.03
CA VAL A 153 7.13 16.55 6.82
C VAL A 153 6.84 15.09 7.15
N THR A 154 5.60 14.65 6.91
CA THR A 154 5.19 13.24 7.05
C THR A 154 4.72 12.69 5.71
N ARG A 155 5.18 11.50 5.33
CA ARG A 155 4.73 10.78 4.13
C ARG A 155 4.63 9.28 4.40
N SER A 156 3.71 8.62 3.72
CA SER A 156 3.55 7.17 3.80
C SER A 156 4.49 6.47 2.82
N TYR A 157 5.23 5.46 3.31
CA TYR A 157 6.13 4.65 2.49
C TYR A 157 6.00 3.17 2.86
N SER A 158 5.79 2.33 1.84
CA SER A 158 5.74 0.87 2.00
C SER A 158 7.13 0.30 2.27
N MET A 159 7.21 -0.65 3.19
CA MET A 159 8.45 -1.38 3.46
C MET A 159 8.77 -2.29 2.29
N ALA A 160 10.06 -2.34 1.93
CA ALA A 160 10.61 -3.17 0.87
C ALA A 160 11.36 -4.40 1.41
N ASN A 161 11.86 -4.35 2.64
CA ASN A 161 12.48 -5.48 3.30
C ASN A 161 11.44 -6.54 3.73
N PRO A 162 11.82 -7.82 3.84
CA PRO A 162 10.95 -8.86 4.38
C PRO A 162 10.75 -8.68 5.90
N PRO A 163 9.62 -9.17 6.47
CA PRO A 163 9.34 -9.09 7.92
C PRO A 163 10.34 -9.79 8.86
N SER A 164 11.21 -10.65 8.32
CA SER A 164 12.32 -11.25 9.04
C SER A 164 13.40 -10.23 9.43
N GLU A 165 13.51 -9.13 8.68
CA GLU A 165 14.38 -7.99 8.98
C GLU A 165 13.62 -6.93 9.80
N GLN A 166 13.76 -6.99 11.11
CA GLN A 166 12.93 -6.18 12.03
C GLN A 166 13.59 -4.88 12.50
N THR A 167 14.91 -4.75 12.37
CA THR A 167 15.65 -3.56 12.83
C THR A 167 16.19 -2.70 11.70
N LYS A 168 16.31 -3.26 10.50
CA LYS A 168 16.70 -2.53 9.28
C LYS A 168 15.53 -2.51 8.33
N LEU A 169 14.95 -1.32 8.14
CA LEU A 169 13.80 -1.15 7.26
C LEU A 169 14.25 -0.47 5.97
N GLU A 170 13.80 -1.01 4.84
CA GLU A 170 14.11 -0.51 3.51
C GLU A 170 12.87 0.09 2.85
N PHE A 171 13.04 1.19 2.13
CA PHE A 171 11.99 1.86 1.38
C PHE A 171 12.45 2.16 -0.05
N ILE A 172 11.54 2.09 -1.00
CA ILE A 172 11.78 2.46 -2.41
C ILE A 172 10.91 3.66 -2.74
N ILE A 173 11.54 4.83 -2.82
CA ILE A 173 10.86 6.12 -2.86
C ILE A 173 10.94 6.70 -4.26
N LYS A 174 9.78 7.03 -4.83
CA LYS A 174 9.68 7.84 -6.04
C LYS A 174 9.98 9.31 -5.71
N MET A 175 10.87 9.89 -6.49
CA MET A 175 11.25 11.30 -6.39
C MET A 175 10.34 12.14 -7.25
N TYR A 176 9.63 13.09 -6.64
CA TYR A 176 8.86 14.11 -7.33
C TYR A 176 9.65 15.42 -7.36
N PRO A 177 9.72 16.14 -8.50
CA PRO A 177 10.49 17.39 -8.60
C PRO A 177 10.18 18.40 -7.49
N ASP A 178 8.89 18.62 -7.19
CA ASP A 178 8.41 19.58 -6.21
C ASP A 178 7.90 18.91 -4.91
N GLY A 179 8.25 17.64 -4.69
CA GLY A 179 7.85 16.93 -3.48
C GLY A 179 8.66 17.42 -2.27
N ALA A 180 7.99 17.83 -1.19
CA ALA A 180 8.68 18.30 0.03
C ALA A 180 9.66 17.24 0.57
N PHE A 181 9.20 16.00 0.73
CA PHE A 181 10.07 14.89 1.16
C PHE A 181 11.14 14.57 0.08
N SER A 182 10.77 14.57 -1.20
CA SER A 182 11.71 14.29 -2.31
C SER A 182 12.83 15.33 -2.40
N SER A 183 12.55 16.60 -2.11
CA SER A 183 13.58 17.65 -2.11
C SER A 183 14.54 17.45 -0.95
N LEU A 184 14.02 17.19 0.26
CA LEU A 184 14.84 16.91 1.44
C LEU A 184 15.72 15.66 1.23
N LEU A 185 15.14 14.58 0.72
CA LEU A 185 15.87 13.32 0.46
C LEU A 185 16.96 13.48 -0.61
N ARG A 186 16.78 14.41 -1.56
CA ARG A 186 17.77 14.66 -2.62
C ARG A 186 18.91 15.55 -2.14
N ASP A 187 18.58 16.62 -1.43
CA ASP A 187 19.49 17.76 -1.27
C ASP A 187 19.98 17.95 0.17
N THR A 188 19.31 17.34 1.16
CA THR A 188 19.55 17.64 2.59
C THR A 188 19.87 16.40 3.43
N LEU A 189 19.06 15.34 3.32
CA LEU A 189 19.14 14.17 4.20
C LEU A 189 20.40 13.34 3.94
N LYS A 190 20.95 12.77 5.01
CA LYS A 190 22.14 11.91 4.99
C LYS A 190 22.07 10.82 6.07
N PRO A 191 22.93 9.78 5.98
CA PRO A 191 23.07 8.82 7.07
C PRO A 191 23.35 9.50 8.43
N GLY A 192 22.66 9.05 9.46
CA GLY A 192 22.66 9.60 10.82
C GLY A 192 21.52 10.56 11.12
N ASP A 193 20.78 11.05 10.11
CA ASP A 193 19.65 11.95 10.36
C ASP A 193 18.47 11.20 11.01
N PRO A 194 17.77 11.82 11.98
CA PRO A 194 16.68 11.19 12.70
C PRO A 194 15.39 11.18 11.89
N VAL A 195 14.64 10.08 11.99
CA VAL A 195 13.28 9.95 11.47
C VAL A 195 12.38 9.29 12.51
N ILE A 196 11.08 9.56 12.45
CA ILE A 196 10.08 8.86 13.27
C ILE A 196 9.21 8.05 12.31
N ILE A 197 8.98 6.78 12.63
CA ILE A 197 8.05 5.92 11.88
C ILE A 197 6.85 5.57 12.75
N LYS A 198 5.68 5.51 12.13
CA LYS A 198 4.44 5.08 12.76
C LYS A 198 3.71 4.09 11.87
N GLY A 199 3.35 2.93 12.40
CA GLY A 199 2.68 1.87 11.65
C GLY A 199 2.80 0.52 12.39
N PRO A 200 2.58 -0.62 11.73
CA PRO A 200 2.39 -0.76 10.30
C PRO A 200 0.93 -0.54 9.86
N TYR A 201 0.75 0.01 8.67
CA TYR A 201 -0.53 0.23 8.03
C TYR A 201 -0.67 -0.58 6.74
N GLY A 202 -1.87 -0.57 6.16
CA GLY A 202 -2.17 -1.18 4.87
C GLY A 202 -2.88 -2.52 4.95
N THR A 203 -3.57 -2.85 3.87
CA THR A 203 -4.35 -4.08 3.71
C THR A 203 -3.84 -4.95 2.57
N CYS A 204 -2.90 -4.44 1.77
CA CYS A 204 -2.22 -5.18 0.72
C CYS A 204 -0.97 -5.85 1.30
N PHE A 205 -1.14 -6.99 1.97
CA PHE A 205 -0.03 -7.80 2.46
C PHE A 205 -0.16 -9.26 2.05
N ARG A 206 0.97 -9.97 2.05
CA ARG A 206 1.05 -11.38 1.67
C ARG A 206 0.13 -12.25 2.53
N ARG A 207 -0.81 -12.97 1.89
CA ARG A 207 -1.69 -13.96 2.53
C ARG A 207 -0.93 -15.25 2.82
N GLU A 208 -1.01 -15.73 4.06
CA GLU A 208 -0.24 -16.90 4.52
C GLU A 208 -0.85 -18.24 4.09
N HIS A 209 -2.18 -18.30 3.98
CA HIS A 209 -2.92 -19.55 3.75
C HIS A 209 -3.47 -19.71 2.32
N SER A 210 -2.98 -18.93 1.35
CA SER A 210 -3.44 -19.05 -0.04
C SER A 210 -2.55 -19.99 -0.85
N GLU A 211 -3.16 -21.05 -1.39
CA GLU A 211 -2.53 -22.05 -2.28
C GLU A 211 -2.54 -21.62 -3.76
N GLY A 212 -3.22 -20.52 -4.09
CA GLY A 212 -3.34 -20.04 -5.47
C GLY A 212 -2.05 -19.40 -5.99
N ALA A 213 -1.85 -19.39 -7.31
CA ALA A 213 -0.73 -18.71 -7.96
C ALA A 213 -0.62 -17.24 -7.49
N MET A 214 0.60 -16.78 -7.22
CA MET A 214 0.86 -15.40 -6.80
C MET A 214 1.16 -14.54 -8.02
N ILE A 215 0.34 -13.52 -8.25
CA ILE A 215 0.52 -12.55 -9.33
C ILE A 215 0.87 -11.20 -8.70
N LEU A 216 2.09 -10.72 -8.95
CA LEU A 216 2.55 -9.40 -8.51
C LEU A 216 2.50 -8.46 -9.70
N VAL A 217 1.86 -7.29 -9.56
CA VAL A 217 1.78 -6.28 -10.63
C VAL A 217 2.19 -4.92 -10.10
N GLY A 218 3.37 -4.46 -10.49
CA GLY A 218 3.98 -3.23 -9.97
C GLY A 218 4.27 -2.19 -11.03
N GLY A 219 4.44 -0.93 -10.60
CA GLY A 219 5.02 0.13 -11.41
C GLY A 219 5.66 1.23 -10.58
N GLY A 220 6.86 1.67 -10.98
CA GLY A 220 7.62 2.69 -10.25
C GLY A 220 7.95 2.26 -8.81
N SER A 221 7.70 3.12 -7.82
CA SER A 221 7.91 2.77 -6.41
C SER A 221 7.01 1.65 -5.90
N GLY A 222 5.98 1.24 -6.67
CA GLY A 222 5.18 0.05 -6.37
C GLY A 222 6.01 -1.24 -6.26
N MET A 223 7.28 -1.21 -6.69
CA MET A 223 8.26 -2.24 -6.38
C MET A 223 8.40 -2.48 -4.87
N ALA A 224 8.37 -1.47 -3.98
CA ALA A 224 8.62 -1.65 -2.55
C ALA A 224 7.75 -2.74 -1.89
N PRO A 225 6.42 -2.60 -1.83
CA PRO A 225 5.58 -3.58 -1.15
C PRO A 225 5.65 -4.96 -1.84
N LEU A 226 5.74 -5.00 -3.17
CA LEU A 226 5.84 -6.25 -3.93
C LEU A 226 7.18 -6.96 -3.71
N TRP A 227 8.26 -6.19 -3.53
CA TRP A 227 9.58 -6.71 -3.20
C TRP A 227 9.57 -7.34 -1.81
N SER A 228 8.94 -6.68 -0.83
CA SER A 228 8.74 -7.27 0.51
C SER A 228 7.96 -8.57 0.45
N ILE A 229 6.83 -8.59 -0.28
CA ILE A 229 5.99 -9.80 -0.48
C ILE A 229 6.79 -10.93 -1.12
N LEU A 230 7.54 -10.64 -2.19
CA LEU A 230 8.32 -11.64 -2.92
C LEU A 230 9.43 -12.24 -2.05
N ASN A 231 10.20 -11.41 -1.34
CA ASN A 231 11.28 -11.90 -0.48
C ASN A 231 10.74 -12.71 0.71
N ALA A 232 9.64 -12.26 1.34
CA ALA A 232 8.99 -13.02 2.40
C ALA A 232 8.49 -14.39 1.91
N HIS A 233 8.04 -14.49 0.66
CA HIS A 233 7.65 -15.76 0.06
C HIS A 233 8.85 -16.67 -0.20
N VAL A 234 9.96 -16.13 -0.72
CA VAL A 234 11.22 -16.88 -0.91
C VAL A 234 11.73 -17.43 0.43
N GLU A 235 11.71 -16.63 1.50
CA GLU A 235 12.15 -17.03 2.83
C GLU A 235 11.27 -18.12 3.47
N GLN A 236 9.96 -18.13 3.18
CA GLN A 236 9.08 -19.20 3.65
C GLN A 236 9.46 -20.56 3.05
N GLY A 237 10.15 -20.59 1.91
CA GLY A 237 10.61 -21.81 1.26
C GLY A 237 9.51 -22.61 0.55
N ASP A 238 8.37 -21.97 0.23
CA ASP A 238 7.36 -22.57 -0.65
C ASP A 238 7.76 -22.39 -2.12
N HIS A 239 8.62 -23.28 -2.59
CA HIS A 239 9.10 -23.27 -3.97
C HIS A 239 8.09 -23.86 -4.98
N SER A 240 6.94 -24.35 -4.50
CA SER A 240 5.94 -25.04 -5.33
C SER A 240 4.91 -24.09 -5.92
N ARG A 241 4.61 -23.00 -5.21
CA ARG A 241 3.64 -22.00 -5.63
C ARG A 241 4.13 -21.27 -6.89
N PRO A 242 3.33 -21.21 -7.97
CA PRO A 242 3.66 -20.40 -9.13
C PRO A 242 3.65 -18.91 -8.77
N VAL A 243 4.68 -18.18 -9.21
CA VAL A 243 4.80 -16.74 -8.98
C VAL A 243 5.08 -16.03 -10.30
N THR A 244 4.23 -15.07 -10.67
CA THR A 244 4.50 -14.21 -11.83
C THR A 244 4.55 -12.76 -11.39
N PHE A 245 5.68 -12.09 -11.63
CA PHE A 245 5.90 -10.70 -11.30
C PHE A 245 5.95 -9.84 -12.56
N PHE A 246 4.86 -9.13 -12.82
CA PHE A 246 4.73 -8.10 -13.83
C PHE A 246 5.21 -6.75 -13.30
N TYR A 247 6.11 -6.10 -14.04
CA TYR A 247 6.60 -4.78 -13.65
C TYR A 247 6.57 -3.78 -14.82
N GLY A 248 5.75 -2.75 -14.68
CA GLY A 248 5.60 -1.67 -15.65
C GLY A 248 6.63 -0.57 -15.47
N ALA A 249 7.36 -0.26 -16.54
CA ALA A 249 8.33 0.82 -16.60
C ALA A 249 8.14 1.68 -17.88
N ARG A 250 8.72 2.88 -17.90
CA ARG A 250 8.72 3.71 -19.12
C ARG A 250 9.75 3.19 -20.10
N THR A 251 11.00 3.10 -19.66
CA THR A 251 12.15 2.65 -20.45
C THR A 251 12.95 1.59 -19.71
N ALA A 252 13.92 0.96 -20.37
CA ALA A 252 14.82 0.01 -19.73
C ALA A 252 15.64 0.63 -18.58
N SER A 253 15.91 1.94 -18.62
CA SER A 253 16.63 2.66 -17.56
C SER A 253 15.81 2.85 -16.27
N ASP A 254 14.51 2.55 -16.32
CA ASP A 254 13.60 2.57 -15.17
C ASP A 254 13.46 1.18 -14.52
N LEU A 255 14.12 0.16 -15.07
CA LEU A 255 14.22 -1.17 -14.47
C LEU A 255 15.41 -1.20 -13.50
N PHE A 256 15.20 -1.79 -12.33
CA PHE A 256 16.23 -1.96 -11.30
C PHE A 256 16.00 -3.29 -10.55
N TYR A 257 16.98 -3.69 -9.73
CA TYR A 257 17.01 -5.00 -9.07
C TYR A 257 17.00 -6.22 -10.01
N LEU A 258 17.30 -6.05 -11.30
CA LEU A 258 17.32 -7.13 -12.29
C LEU A 258 18.22 -8.30 -11.87
N ASP A 259 19.41 -8.02 -11.34
CA ASP A 259 20.33 -9.07 -10.85
C ASP A 259 19.75 -9.82 -9.64
N LYS A 260 19.10 -9.09 -8.71
CA LYS A 260 18.44 -9.69 -7.54
C LYS A 260 17.25 -10.56 -7.95
N ILE A 261 16.45 -10.09 -8.90
CA ILE A 261 15.33 -10.84 -9.49
C ILE A 261 15.82 -12.10 -10.18
N ALA A 262 16.92 -12.02 -10.94
CA ALA A 262 17.53 -13.17 -11.57
C ALA A 262 18.03 -14.20 -10.56
N GLU A 263 18.49 -13.77 -9.38
CA GLU A 263 18.86 -14.69 -8.30
C GLU A 263 17.64 -15.38 -7.68
N ILE A 264 16.54 -14.66 -7.47
CA ILE A 264 15.26 -15.26 -7.02
C ILE A 264 14.76 -16.29 -8.02
N ALA A 265 14.88 -16.01 -9.33
CA ALA A 265 14.47 -16.94 -10.38
C ALA A 265 15.23 -18.28 -10.34
N LYS A 266 16.46 -18.32 -9.80
CA LYS A 266 17.20 -19.58 -9.59
C LYS A 266 16.68 -20.38 -8.40
N GLN A 267 16.06 -19.72 -7.42
CA GLN A 267 15.54 -20.33 -6.20
C GLN A 267 14.09 -20.80 -6.35
N LEU A 268 13.30 -20.17 -7.23
CA LEU A 268 11.89 -20.48 -7.45
C LEU A 268 11.67 -21.10 -8.84
N PRO A 269 11.48 -22.44 -8.96
CA PRO A 269 11.34 -23.13 -10.25
C PRO A 269 10.17 -22.63 -11.12
N HIS A 270 9.13 -22.07 -10.49
CA HIS A 270 7.93 -21.57 -11.14
C HIS A 270 7.79 -20.04 -11.06
N PHE A 271 8.91 -19.33 -10.91
CA PHE A 271 8.94 -17.87 -10.95
C PHE A 271 9.12 -17.34 -12.37
N ARG A 272 8.34 -16.31 -12.72
CA ARG A 272 8.46 -15.56 -13.97
C ARG A 272 8.50 -14.07 -13.68
N PHE A 273 9.50 -13.37 -14.19
CA PHE A 273 9.54 -11.91 -14.19
C PHE A 273 9.22 -11.38 -15.59
N VAL A 274 8.24 -10.48 -15.68
CA VAL A 274 7.70 -9.97 -16.95
C VAL A 274 7.71 -8.43 -16.93
N PRO A 275 8.83 -7.80 -17.32
CA PRO A 275 8.92 -6.35 -17.42
C PRO A 275 8.21 -5.85 -18.69
N GLY A 276 7.31 -4.88 -18.55
CA GLY A 276 6.59 -4.22 -19.65
C GLY A 276 7.01 -2.76 -19.82
N LEU A 277 7.48 -2.39 -21.01
CA LEU A 277 7.95 -1.03 -21.30
C LEU A 277 6.96 -0.23 -22.15
N SER A 278 6.53 0.91 -21.63
CA SER A 278 5.48 1.76 -22.24
C SER A 278 5.99 2.86 -23.15
N HIS A 279 7.25 3.30 -23.01
CA HIS A 279 7.85 4.42 -23.73
C HIS A 279 9.11 3.98 -24.47
N LEU A 280 8.96 2.95 -25.29
CA LEU A 280 10.00 2.50 -26.20
C LEU A 280 10.00 3.38 -27.45
N GLY A 281 11.17 3.93 -27.79
CA GLY A 281 11.37 4.54 -29.11
C GLY A 281 11.43 3.46 -30.21
N ASP A 282 11.23 3.86 -31.47
CA ASP A 282 11.19 2.94 -32.61
C ASP A 282 12.51 2.18 -32.83
N ASN A 283 13.64 2.72 -32.38
CA ASN A 283 14.99 2.15 -32.52
C ASN A 283 15.51 1.57 -31.20
N THR A 284 14.83 0.57 -30.65
CA THR A 284 15.25 -0.13 -29.42
C THR A 284 15.34 -1.63 -29.65
N ASP A 285 16.42 -2.23 -29.15
CA ASP A 285 16.69 -3.67 -29.18
C ASP A 285 15.90 -4.46 -28.11
N TRP A 286 14.90 -3.84 -27.48
CA TRP A 286 14.07 -4.50 -26.48
C TRP A 286 13.23 -5.62 -27.09
N ASP A 287 13.52 -6.86 -26.69
CA ASP A 287 12.84 -8.08 -27.11
C ASP A 287 11.75 -8.55 -26.12
N GLY A 288 11.63 -7.89 -24.97
CA GLY A 288 10.61 -8.15 -23.96
C GLY A 288 9.24 -7.50 -24.24
N GLU A 289 8.38 -7.52 -23.22
CA GLU A 289 7.00 -7.04 -23.35
C GLU A 289 6.91 -5.53 -23.59
N ARG A 290 5.97 -5.16 -24.48
CA ARG A 290 5.75 -3.77 -24.91
C ARG A 290 4.36 -3.29 -24.53
N GLY A 291 4.27 -2.00 -24.20
CA GLY A 291 3.04 -1.30 -23.84
C GLY A 291 2.84 -1.14 -22.34
N PHE A 292 1.64 -0.72 -21.95
CA PHE A 292 1.27 -0.59 -20.55
C PHE A 292 1.08 -1.96 -19.89
N ILE A 293 1.45 -2.07 -18.61
CA ILE A 293 1.54 -3.36 -17.92
C ILE A 293 0.19 -4.10 -17.86
N HIS A 294 -0.94 -3.40 -17.74
CA HIS A 294 -2.27 -4.04 -17.75
C HIS A 294 -2.57 -4.74 -19.09
N THR A 295 -2.03 -4.25 -20.21
CA THR A 295 -2.19 -4.91 -21.53
C THR A 295 -1.32 -6.16 -21.65
N VAL A 296 -0.16 -6.17 -20.98
CA VAL A 296 0.74 -7.34 -20.90
C VAL A 296 0.07 -8.43 -20.06
N VAL A 297 -0.46 -8.06 -18.90
CA VAL A 297 -1.22 -8.96 -18.02
C VAL A 297 -2.43 -9.56 -18.74
N ASP A 298 -3.18 -8.77 -19.50
CA ASP A 298 -4.32 -9.25 -20.27
C ASP A 298 -3.92 -10.30 -21.33
N ARG A 299 -2.83 -10.07 -22.06
CA ARG A 299 -2.29 -11.05 -23.03
C ARG A 299 -1.88 -12.34 -22.33
N PHE A 300 -1.15 -12.22 -21.22
CA PHE A 300 -0.70 -13.36 -20.44
C PHE A 300 -1.87 -14.24 -19.98
N PHE A 301 -2.94 -13.65 -19.42
CA PHE A 301 -4.10 -14.44 -18.99
C PHE A 301 -4.82 -15.14 -20.15
N LYS A 302 -4.89 -14.51 -21.32
CA LYS A 302 -5.47 -15.10 -22.53
C LYS A 302 -4.64 -16.27 -23.07
N GLU A 303 -3.32 -16.19 -22.98
CA GLU A 303 -2.40 -17.21 -23.49
C GLU A 303 -2.28 -18.43 -22.57
N GLU A 304 -2.16 -18.22 -21.26
CA GLU A 304 -1.97 -19.32 -20.30
C GLU A 304 -3.27 -20.12 -20.06
N GLY A 305 -4.44 -19.59 -20.47
CA GLY A 305 -5.72 -20.26 -20.23
C GLY A 305 -6.04 -20.46 -18.75
N LEU A 306 -5.39 -19.67 -17.88
CA LEU A 306 -5.54 -19.75 -16.43
C LEU A 306 -6.97 -19.38 -16.06
N GLY A 307 -7.75 -20.40 -15.67
CA GLY A 307 -8.96 -20.15 -14.92
C GLY A 307 -8.58 -19.40 -13.64
N ALA A 308 -9.25 -18.28 -13.40
CA ALA A 308 -8.99 -17.40 -12.27
C ALA A 308 -9.35 -17.86 -10.83
N PRO A 309 -10.01 -19.01 -10.55
CA PRO A 309 -10.41 -19.29 -9.16
C PRO A 309 -9.26 -19.68 -8.21
N GLN A 310 -8.00 -19.70 -8.69
CA GLN A 310 -6.83 -20.09 -7.89
C GLN A 310 -5.65 -19.11 -8.02
N MET A 311 -5.88 -17.79 -8.03
CA MET A 311 -4.79 -16.81 -8.00
C MET A 311 -5.01 -15.71 -6.98
N GLU A 312 -3.94 -15.23 -6.36
CA GLU A 312 -3.89 -14.01 -5.55
C GLU A 312 -3.14 -12.94 -6.32
N VAL A 313 -3.78 -11.80 -6.53
CA VAL A 313 -3.19 -10.66 -7.22
C VAL A 313 -2.84 -9.59 -6.20
N TYR A 314 -1.57 -9.19 -6.18
CA TYR A 314 -1.07 -8.05 -5.42
C TYR A 314 -0.66 -6.96 -6.40
N THR A 315 -1.29 -5.79 -6.33
CA THR A 315 -1.01 -4.69 -7.27
C THR A 315 -0.70 -3.39 -6.54
N CYS A 316 0.46 -2.81 -6.83
CA CYS A 316 0.97 -1.64 -6.10
C CYS A 316 1.56 -0.62 -7.07
N GLY A 317 1.22 0.66 -6.90
CA GLY A 317 1.81 1.72 -7.70
C GLY A 317 0.87 2.90 -7.97
N PRO A 318 1.07 3.62 -9.09
CA PRO A 318 0.32 4.84 -9.35
C PRO A 318 -1.15 4.55 -9.69
N PRO A 319 -2.12 5.39 -9.25
CA PRO A 319 -3.55 5.15 -9.47
C PRO A 319 -3.93 4.85 -10.92
N PRO A 320 -3.42 5.57 -11.95
CA PRO A 320 -3.76 5.26 -13.35
C PRO A 320 -3.38 3.84 -13.80
N MET A 321 -2.33 3.25 -13.21
CA MET A 321 -1.94 1.87 -13.51
C MET A 321 -2.94 0.88 -12.91
N ILE A 322 -3.28 1.06 -11.63
CA ILE A 322 -4.20 0.17 -10.93
C ILE A 322 -5.61 0.28 -11.52
N ASP A 323 -6.08 1.49 -11.81
CA ASP A 323 -7.39 1.73 -12.40
C ASP A 323 -7.53 1.08 -13.79
N ALA A 324 -6.44 1.03 -14.57
CA ALA A 324 -6.43 0.33 -15.85
C ALA A 324 -6.32 -1.21 -15.71
N LEU A 325 -5.73 -1.70 -14.62
CA LEU A 325 -5.57 -3.13 -14.35
C LEU A 325 -6.86 -3.79 -13.86
N LEU A 326 -7.64 -3.11 -13.02
CA LEU A 326 -8.83 -3.71 -12.39
C LEU A 326 -9.84 -4.28 -13.41
N PRO A 327 -10.22 -3.56 -14.49
CA PRO A 327 -11.11 -4.11 -15.51
C PRO A 327 -10.52 -5.34 -16.21
N VAL A 328 -9.19 -5.38 -16.41
CA VAL A 328 -8.51 -6.55 -16.99
C VAL A 328 -8.65 -7.76 -16.07
N LEU A 329 -8.43 -7.60 -14.77
CA LEU A 329 -8.58 -8.68 -13.79
C LEU A 329 -10.03 -9.19 -13.74
N GLN A 330 -11.00 -8.28 -13.74
CA GLN A 330 -12.43 -8.62 -13.74
C GLN A 330 -12.85 -9.37 -15.03
N LEU A 331 -12.42 -8.90 -16.21
CA LEU A 331 -12.69 -9.56 -17.49
C LEU A 331 -12.09 -10.98 -17.55
N ASN A 332 -10.94 -11.16 -16.89
CA ASN A 332 -10.30 -12.45 -16.74
C ASN A 332 -10.80 -13.26 -15.51
N ARG A 333 -11.90 -12.82 -14.87
CA ARG A 333 -12.66 -13.50 -13.81
C ARG A 333 -11.91 -13.67 -12.48
N VAL A 334 -10.93 -12.83 -12.18
CA VAL A 334 -10.31 -12.77 -10.85
C VAL A 334 -11.33 -12.25 -9.86
N SER A 335 -11.57 -13.01 -8.78
CA SER A 335 -12.48 -12.59 -7.70
C SER A 335 -11.93 -11.34 -7.00
N GLU A 336 -12.79 -10.39 -6.68
CA GLU A 336 -12.38 -9.14 -5.99
C GLU A 336 -11.72 -9.40 -4.64
N GLU A 337 -12.17 -10.43 -3.92
CA GLU A 337 -11.58 -10.88 -2.65
C GLU A 337 -10.11 -11.35 -2.78
N ARG A 338 -9.67 -11.66 -3.99
CA ARG A 338 -8.29 -12.09 -4.30
C ARG A 338 -7.45 -11.00 -4.95
N ILE A 339 -7.96 -9.77 -5.00
CA ILE A 339 -7.25 -8.60 -5.53
C ILE A 339 -6.88 -7.69 -4.35
N HIS A 340 -5.61 -7.75 -3.95
CA HIS A 340 -5.04 -6.91 -2.91
C HIS A 340 -4.33 -5.73 -3.58
N MET A 341 -4.65 -4.50 -3.21
CA MET A 341 -4.09 -3.33 -3.88
C MET A 341 -3.61 -2.22 -2.95
N ASP A 342 -2.55 -1.53 -3.36
CA ASP A 342 -2.05 -0.32 -2.73
C ASP A 342 -1.85 0.81 -3.75
N LYS A 343 -2.65 1.87 -3.62
CA LYS A 343 -2.71 3.02 -4.55
C LYS A 343 -1.91 4.19 -4.00
N PHE A 344 -0.83 4.54 -4.69
CA PHE A 344 0.05 5.64 -4.25
C PHE A 344 -0.48 7.00 -4.70
N THR A 345 -1.30 7.64 -3.87
CA THR A 345 -1.84 8.97 -4.13
C THR A 345 -0.87 10.07 -3.69
N THR A 346 -0.72 11.12 -4.49
CA THR A 346 -0.04 12.35 -4.06
C THR A 346 -1.00 13.20 -3.22
N SER A 347 -0.49 13.83 -2.16
CA SER A 347 -1.29 14.73 -1.33
C SER A 347 -1.84 15.90 -2.17
N PRO A 348 -3.09 16.37 -1.94
CA PRO A 348 -3.73 17.45 -2.70
C PRO A 348 -2.94 18.77 -2.78
N GLU A 349 -2.01 19.04 -1.86
CA GLU A 349 -1.15 20.23 -1.92
C GLU A 349 -0.22 20.22 -3.14
N ALA A 350 0.20 19.05 -3.62
CA ALA A 350 1.05 18.93 -4.80
C ALA A 350 0.30 19.22 -6.12
N LEU A 351 -1.02 18.99 -6.16
CA LEU A 351 -1.85 19.19 -7.36
C LEU A 351 -2.17 20.66 -7.66
N ARG A 352 -1.82 21.59 -6.77
CA ARG A 352 -2.07 23.03 -6.98
C ARG A 352 -1.08 23.72 -7.92
N ASN A 353 0.06 23.09 -8.21
CA ASN A 353 1.11 23.70 -9.04
C ASN A 353 1.17 23.17 -10.48
N ASP A 354 0.28 22.25 -10.87
CA ASP A 354 0.23 21.65 -12.22
C ASP A 354 -0.95 22.15 -13.06
N ARG A 355 -1.35 23.43 -12.89
CA ARG A 355 -2.30 24.12 -13.79
C ARG A 355 -1.67 25.29 -14.51
#